data_AF-K1WTN8-F1
#
_entry.id   AF-K1WTN8-F1
#
_cell.length_a   1.000
_cell.length_b   1.000
_cell.length_c   1.000
_cell.angle_alpha   90.00
_cell.angle_beta   90.00
_cell.angle_gamma   90.00
#
_symmetry.space_group_name_H-M   'P 1'
#
loop_
_entity.id
_entity.type
_entity.pdbx_description
1 polymer ?
#
loop_
_entity_poly.entity_id
_entity_poly.type
_entity_poly.pdbx_seq_one_letter_code
_entity_poly.pdbx_strand_id
1 'polypeptide(L)'
;MNAIGTTARLAVTAAARSASGSSSGVWARRLAKTPLRRNPRHNLSTSAVLFKKQVGPPVLDPYAPSALNAILARLSLPPTPEMRESLMACLTHPSFNLKQAAETSEDGQEALPAPDADTNELLAALGNRLLGLFASESLSAKYPHIPSAALAQAVTYYVGPASLVAVGREIGIAAHADHEKRAAARANAVLATPIRWKRNNEIKLFGEEQTPTDQAGRLQARRNEERKRRMNSWEEGVASAVRAFVGLIYQENGLHAAREFVEQNVMTRHVDLTGIFKFRNPKYMLSHAVTKHLTDAGVPLTPESGRIESRLLASTGVNTQAPLFNIGLFLTNGIKLAEGHGSSMKMAEHRAATNALLSLWLMRADVGGKKLSLPTSIHAERPITKESLAADPAEAAFQGSSNGGSESLQGLSGRTTH
;
A
#
# COMPACT_ATOMS: atom_id res chain seq x y z
N MET A 1 18.67 74.64 -28.31
CA MET A 1 19.57 74.54 -29.49
C MET A 1 19.85 73.07 -29.72
N ASN A 2 19.49 72.60 -30.91
CA ASN A 2 19.63 71.24 -31.48
C ASN A 2 18.87 70.10 -30.77
N ALA A 3 18.21 69.14 -31.43
CA ALA A 3 17.60 68.96 -32.75
C ALA A 3 17.06 67.51 -32.73
N ILE A 4 15.75 67.31 -32.99
CA ILE A 4 15.17 66.58 -34.13
C ILE A 4 15.15 65.03 -34.01
N GLY A 5 13.94 64.46 -34.10
CA GLY A 5 13.66 63.03 -34.25
C GLY A 5 12.16 62.70 -34.49
N THR A 6 11.65 63.09 -35.66
CA THR A 6 10.62 62.44 -36.54
C THR A 6 9.77 61.29 -35.97
N THR A 7 8.44 61.40 -35.75
CA THR A 7 7.26 61.35 -36.66
C THR A 7 7.11 60.13 -37.60
N ALA A 8 6.02 59.34 -37.44
CA ALA A 8 4.94 59.19 -38.44
C ALA A 8 3.83 58.23 -37.96
N ARG A 9 2.58 58.65 -38.19
CA ARG A 9 1.29 58.01 -37.91
C ARG A 9 0.55 57.84 -39.24
N LEU A 10 -0.42 56.92 -39.25
CA LEU A 10 -1.60 56.83 -40.14
C LEU A 10 -1.40 56.33 -41.58
N ALA A 11 -2.17 55.31 -41.99
CA ALA A 11 -3.42 55.56 -42.74
C ALA A 11 -4.21 54.26 -43.00
N VAL A 12 -5.52 54.40 -42.83
CA VAL A 12 -6.61 53.51 -43.22
C VAL A 12 -7.06 53.92 -44.63
N THR A 13 -7.40 52.97 -45.52
CA THR A 13 -8.37 53.20 -46.60
C THR A 13 -9.04 51.91 -47.06
N ALA A 14 -10.28 52.07 -47.54
CA ALA A 14 -11.31 51.07 -47.69
C ALA A 14 -11.61 50.69 -49.17
N ALA A 15 -12.22 49.52 -49.32
CA ALA A 15 -13.29 49.11 -50.24
C ALA A 15 -13.18 49.25 -51.78
N ALA A 16 -13.44 48.14 -52.48
CA ALA A 16 -14.27 48.10 -53.70
C ALA A 16 -14.85 46.69 -53.96
N ARG A 17 -16.09 46.66 -54.47
CA ARG A 17 -16.98 45.51 -54.76
C ARG A 17 -16.93 45.10 -56.24
N SER A 18 -17.22 43.83 -56.54
CA SER A 18 -18.26 43.34 -57.50
C SER A 18 -18.25 41.79 -57.46
N ALA A 19 -19.33 41.02 -57.22
CA ALA A 19 -20.65 40.85 -57.84
C ALA A 19 -20.69 39.75 -58.93
N SER A 20 -21.39 38.65 -58.61
CA SER A 20 -22.12 37.65 -59.44
C SER A 20 -21.87 36.25 -58.84
N GLY A 21 -22.82 35.34 -58.65
CA GLY A 21 -24.25 35.22 -58.90
C GLY A 21 -24.65 33.77 -58.57
N SER A 22 -25.96 33.51 -58.47
CA SER A 22 -26.61 32.18 -58.44
C SER A 22 -26.76 31.44 -57.08
N SER A 23 -27.88 31.75 -56.43
CA SER A 23 -29.08 30.91 -56.26
C SER A 23 -29.02 29.44 -55.76
N SER A 24 -29.97 29.17 -54.86
CA SER A 24 -30.49 27.88 -54.37
C SER A 24 -29.54 27.07 -53.47
N GLY A 25 -29.93 26.55 -52.32
CA GLY A 25 -31.24 26.12 -51.87
C GLY A 25 -31.14 24.66 -51.44
N VAL A 26 -31.58 24.40 -50.21
CA VAL A 26 -31.99 23.09 -49.69
C VAL A 26 -30.90 22.17 -49.10
N TRP A 27 -31.18 21.84 -47.84
CA TRP A 27 -30.60 20.78 -47.02
C TRP A 27 -30.50 19.44 -47.76
N ALA A 28 -29.31 18.85 -47.74
CA ALA A 28 -29.15 17.41 -47.91
C ALA A 28 -28.18 16.89 -46.86
N ARG A 29 -28.76 16.24 -45.84
CA ARG A 29 -28.07 15.40 -44.86
C ARG A 29 -27.27 14.34 -45.62
N ARG A 30 -25.94 14.45 -45.60
CA ARG A 30 -25.08 13.40 -46.15
C ARG A 30 -24.84 12.36 -45.06
N LEU A 31 -25.73 11.37 -45.05
CA LEU A 31 -25.52 10.05 -44.44
C LEU A 31 -24.29 9.42 -45.09
N ALA A 32 -23.11 9.64 -44.52
CA ALA A 32 -21.95 8.82 -44.78
C ALA A 32 -22.13 7.50 -44.03
N LYS A 33 -22.58 6.48 -44.77
CA LYS A 33 -22.54 5.08 -44.36
C LYS A 33 -21.08 4.69 -44.09
N THR A 34 -20.68 4.72 -42.82
CA THR A 34 -19.49 4.01 -42.38
C THR A 34 -19.83 2.52 -42.32
N PRO A 35 -19.09 1.63 -43.01
CA PRO A 35 -19.28 0.21 -42.79
C PRO A 35 -18.80 -0.12 -41.37
N LEU A 36 -19.74 -0.57 -40.54
CA LEU A 36 -19.43 -1.19 -39.24
C LEU A 36 -18.56 -2.42 -39.52
N ARG A 37 -17.24 -2.23 -39.41
CA ARG A 37 -16.28 -3.31 -39.37
C ARG A 37 -16.57 -4.08 -38.08
N ARG A 38 -17.24 -5.23 -38.21
CA ARG A 38 -17.45 -6.21 -37.14
C ARG A 38 -16.11 -6.46 -36.46
N ASN A 39 -15.97 -5.95 -35.24
CA ASN A 39 -14.87 -6.34 -34.36
C ASN A 39 -14.92 -7.87 -34.20
N PRO A 40 -13.86 -8.60 -34.55
CA PRO A 40 -13.71 -9.93 -33.96
C PRO A 40 -13.63 -9.71 -32.45
N ARG A 41 -14.43 -10.48 -31.72
CA ARG A 41 -14.51 -10.50 -30.27
C ARG A 41 -13.09 -10.43 -29.71
N HIS A 42 -12.75 -9.34 -29.03
CA HIS A 42 -11.58 -9.31 -28.19
C HIS A 42 -11.81 -10.38 -27.13
N ASN A 43 -11.06 -11.47 -27.23
CA ASN A 43 -10.94 -12.44 -26.15
C ASN A 43 -10.46 -11.66 -24.92
N LEU A 44 -11.32 -11.54 -23.91
CA LEU A 44 -11.02 -10.88 -22.62
C LEU A 44 -10.08 -11.72 -21.73
N SER A 45 -9.24 -12.57 -22.32
CA SER A 45 -8.32 -13.43 -21.62
C SER A 45 -7.12 -13.73 -22.49
N THR A 46 -6.09 -12.93 -22.31
CA THR A 46 -4.69 -13.28 -22.55
C THR A 46 -3.91 -12.23 -21.80
N SER A 47 -3.79 -12.37 -20.48
CA SER A 47 -2.77 -11.63 -19.75
C SER A 47 -1.43 -12.06 -20.33
N ALA A 48 -0.87 -11.23 -21.20
CA ALA A 48 0.50 -11.39 -21.64
C ALA A 48 1.36 -11.47 -20.38
N VAL A 49 2.34 -12.39 -20.37
CA VAL A 49 3.43 -12.36 -19.40
C VAL A 49 3.93 -10.91 -19.36
N LEU A 50 3.93 -10.29 -18.17
CA LEU A 50 4.30 -8.89 -18.00
C LEU A 50 5.70 -8.56 -18.55
N PHE A 51 6.52 -9.58 -18.81
CA PHE A 51 7.75 -9.50 -19.58
C PHE A 51 7.54 -9.92 -21.04
N LYS A 52 7.56 -8.92 -21.93
CA LYS A 52 8.15 -9.09 -23.26
C LYS A 52 9.63 -8.79 -23.08
N LYS A 53 10.52 -9.77 -23.30
CA LYS A 53 11.98 -9.58 -23.22
C LYS A 53 12.38 -8.40 -24.10
N GLN A 54 12.76 -7.31 -23.46
CA GLN A 54 13.28 -6.11 -24.10
C GLN A 54 14.69 -5.89 -23.53
N VAL A 55 15.55 -5.25 -24.33
CA VAL A 55 17.00 -5.31 -24.17
C VAL A 55 17.43 -4.86 -22.77
N GLY A 56 18.22 -5.72 -22.11
CA GLY A 56 18.70 -5.48 -20.75
C GLY A 56 19.50 -4.18 -20.62
N PRO A 57 19.52 -3.56 -19.42
CA PRO A 57 20.17 -2.26 -19.19
C PRO A 57 21.68 -2.30 -19.50
N PRO A 58 22.26 -1.16 -19.96
CA PRO A 58 23.69 -1.08 -20.25
C PRO A 58 24.55 -1.31 -19.00
N VAL A 59 25.55 -2.16 -19.19
CA VAL A 59 26.49 -2.72 -18.21
C VAL A 59 27.40 -1.64 -17.65
N LEU A 60 27.17 -1.23 -16.40
CA LEU A 60 28.16 -0.53 -15.57
C LEU A 60 28.10 -1.03 -14.12
N ASP A 61 28.10 -2.37 -13.99
CA ASP A 61 28.47 -3.19 -12.82
C ASP A 61 27.56 -4.43 -12.76
N PRO A 62 27.93 -5.55 -13.42
CA PRO A 62 27.14 -6.76 -13.33
C PRO A 62 27.20 -7.29 -11.91
N TYR A 63 26.03 -7.57 -11.31
CA TYR A 63 25.99 -8.36 -10.09
C TYR A 63 26.76 -9.66 -10.33
N ALA A 64 27.59 -10.05 -9.35
CA ALA A 64 28.21 -11.36 -9.39
C ALA A 64 27.10 -12.42 -9.53
N PRO A 65 27.20 -13.36 -10.49
CA PRO A 65 26.15 -14.35 -10.73
C PRO A 65 25.90 -15.23 -9.49
N SER A 66 26.93 -15.44 -8.66
CA SER A 66 26.83 -16.12 -7.37
C SER A 66 25.89 -15.40 -6.39
N ALA A 67 25.89 -14.08 -6.37
CA ALA A 67 25.06 -13.28 -5.48
C ALA A 67 23.58 -13.35 -5.90
N LEU A 68 23.29 -13.31 -7.21
CA LEU A 68 21.93 -13.51 -7.73
C LEU A 68 21.43 -14.92 -7.44
N ASN A 69 22.26 -15.94 -7.63
CA ASN A 69 21.89 -17.33 -7.32
C ASN A 69 21.61 -17.55 -5.82
N ALA A 70 22.34 -16.88 -4.93
CA ALA A 70 22.09 -16.94 -3.50
C ALA A 70 20.72 -16.35 -3.13
N ILE A 71 20.30 -15.26 -3.78
CA ILE A 71 18.96 -14.68 -3.58
C ILE A 71 17.89 -15.60 -4.15
N LEU A 72 18.05 -16.12 -5.36
CA LEU A 72 17.10 -17.06 -5.97
C LEU A 72 16.88 -18.28 -5.05
N ALA A 73 17.96 -18.83 -4.47
CA ALA A 73 17.86 -19.93 -3.51
C ALA A 73 17.07 -19.55 -2.24
N ARG A 74 17.24 -18.32 -1.71
CA ARG A 74 16.46 -17.81 -0.56
C ARG A 74 14.99 -17.56 -0.90
N LEU A 75 14.69 -17.19 -2.15
CA LEU A 75 13.33 -17.02 -2.66
C LEU A 75 12.68 -18.34 -3.10
N SER A 76 13.37 -19.48 -2.91
CA SER A 76 12.96 -20.82 -3.40
C SER A 76 12.67 -20.87 -4.91
N LEU A 77 13.40 -20.08 -5.71
CA LEU A 77 13.30 -20.02 -7.17
C LEU A 77 14.48 -20.76 -7.84
N PRO A 78 14.27 -21.37 -9.03
CA PRO A 78 15.33 -22.09 -9.74
C PRO A 78 16.39 -21.13 -10.30
N PRO A 79 17.69 -21.46 -10.23
CA PRO A 79 18.79 -20.61 -10.70
C PRO A 79 18.98 -20.69 -12.23
N THR A 80 17.96 -20.35 -13.01
CA THR A 80 18.04 -20.28 -14.48
C THR A 80 18.58 -18.91 -14.95
N PRO A 81 19.20 -18.82 -16.14
CA PRO A 81 19.68 -17.54 -16.68
C PRO A 81 18.55 -16.53 -16.88
N GLU A 82 17.38 -16.97 -17.32
CA GLU A 82 16.20 -16.12 -17.52
C GLU A 82 15.74 -15.52 -16.19
N MET A 83 15.69 -16.33 -15.13
CA MET A 83 15.33 -15.84 -13.79
C MET A 83 16.34 -14.86 -13.22
N ARG A 84 17.63 -14.97 -13.59
CA ARG A 84 18.63 -13.97 -13.21
C ARG A 84 18.37 -12.62 -13.88
N GLU A 85 17.91 -12.60 -15.14
CA GLU A 85 17.50 -11.36 -15.83
C GLU A 85 16.27 -10.73 -15.15
N SER A 86 15.23 -11.52 -14.86
CA SER A 86 14.03 -11.05 -14.15
C SER A 86 14.32 -10.60 -12.71
N LEU A 87 15.24 -11.27 -12.00
CA LEU A 87 15.68 -10.84 -10.68
C LEU A 87 16.46 -9.52 -10.75
N MET A 88 17.30 -9.36 -11.77
CA MET A 88 18.00 -8.09 -12.00
C MET A 88 17.00 -6.96 -12.25
N ALA A 89 15.92 -7.20 -12.99
CA ALA A 89 14.81 -6.27 -13.17
C ALA A 89 14.07 -5.94 -11.86
N CYS A 90 13.96 -6.88 -10.93
CA CYS A 90 13.38 -6.61 -9.60
C CYS A 90 14.26 -5.67 -8.75
N LEU A 91 15.58 -5.76 -8.92
CA LEU A 91 16.57 -4.95 -8.22
C LEU A 91 16.81 -3.57 -8.87
N THR A 92 16.22 -3.29 -10.03
CA THR A 92 16.30 -1.99 -10.73
C THR A 92 15.10 -1.11 -10.42
N HIS A 93 15.31 -0.07 -9.62
CA HIS A 93 14.28 0.94 -9.40
C HIS A 93 14.24 1.93 -10.59
N PRO A 94 13.06 2.42 -11.03
CA PRO A 94 12.94 3.36 -12.15
C PRO A 94 13.79 4.62 -11.97
N SER A 95 14.03 5.06 -10.73
CA SER A 95 14.89 6.21 -10.43
C SER A 95 16.35 6.02 -10.86
N PHE A 96 16.85 4.79 -10.90
CA PHE A 96 18.22 4.50 -11.32
C PHE A 96 18.39 4.77 -12.82
N ASN A 97 17.48 4.26 -13.64
CA ASN A 97 17.51 4.44 -15.09
C ASN A 97 17.32 5.92 -15.48
N LEU A 98 16.42 6.64 -14.78
CA LEU A 98 16.21 8.07 -15.02
C LEU A 98 17.48 8.89 -14.78
N LYS A 99 18.23 8.57 -13.72
CA LYS A 99 19.51 9.25 -13.44
C LYS A 99 20.61 8.85 -14.40
N GLN A 100 20.71 7.58 -14.75
CA GLN A 100 21.71 7.11 -15.71
C GLN A 100 21.48 7.75 -17.09
N ALA A 101 20.22 7.88 -17.52
CA ALA A 101 19.86 8.62 -18.72
C ALA A 101 20.31 10.08 -18.63
N ALA A 102 20.01 10.75 -17.50
CA ALA A 102 20.41 12.14 -17.28
C ALA A 102 21.94 12.35 -17.24
N GLU A 103 22.70 11.43 -16.64
CA GLU A 103 24.16 11.45 -16.60
C GLU A 103 24.80 11.18 -17.98
N THR A 104 24.14 10.41 -18.83
CA THR A 104 24.65 10.09 -20.19
C THR A 104 24.35 11.22 -21.18
N SER A 105 23.31 12.00 -20.96
CA SER A 105 22.96 13.19 -21.76
C SER A 105 23.71 14.43 -21.27
N GLU A 106 24.99 14.54 -21.61
CA GLU A 106 25.79 15.75 -21.35
C GLU A 106 25.37 16.95 -22.23
N ASP A 107 24.60 16.73 -23.31
CA ASP A 107 24.24 17.74 -24.32
C ASP A 107 22.75 18.14 -24.34
N GLY A 108 22.18 18.62 -23.23
CA GLY A 108 20.98 19.49 -23.20
C GLY A 108 19.68 19.03 -23.89
N GLN A 109 19.62 17.84 -24.48
CA GLN A 109 18.45 17.22 -25.07
C GLN A 109 17.92 16.17 -24.09
N GLU A 110 16.61 16.21 -23.84
CA GLU A 110 15.92 15.24 -22.99
C GLU A 110 16.18 13.82 -23.52
N ALA A 111 17.12 13.11 -22.88
CA ALA A 111 17.26 11.69 -23.08
C ALA A 111 16.05 11.02 -22.42
N LEU A 112 15.02 10.79 -23.24
CA LEU A 112 13.96 9.86 -22.91
C LEU A 112 14.63 8.55 -22.43
N PRO A 113 14.24 8.02 -21.26
CA PRO A 113 14.77 6.73 -20.82
C PRO A 113 14.54 5.73 -21.96
N ALA A 114 15.54 4.91 -22.27
CA ALA A 114 15.40 3.88 -23.29
C ALA A 114 14.06 3.14 -23.04
N PRO A 115 13.13 3.09 -24.01
CA PRO A 115 11.72 2.71 -23.80
C PRO A 115 11.52 1.27 -23.29
N ASP A 116 12.61 0.52 -23.17
CA ASP A 116 12.69 -0.93 -23.13
C ASP A 116 13.45 -1.45 -21.89
N ALA A 117 13.91 -0.57 -20.99
CA ALA A 117 14.67 -1.00 -19.82
C ALA A 117 13.76 -1.62 -18.74
N ASP A 118 13.95 -2.91 -18.47
CA ASP A 118 13.20 -3.63 -17.44
C ASP A 118 13.38 -2.97 -16.06
N THR A 119 12.27 -2.46 -15.51
CA THR A 119 12.19 -1.83 -14.19
C THR A 119 11.27 -2.61 -13.27
N ASN A 120 11.48 -2.45 -11.97
CA ASN A 120 10.68 -3.13 -10.96
C ASN A 120 9.26 -2.57 -10.77
N GLU A 121 8.83 -1.53 -11.49
CA GLU A 121 7.58 -0.81 -11.24
C GLU A 121 6.34 -1.72 -11.35
N LEU A 122 6.23 -2.49 -12.43
CA LEU A 122 5.07 -3.35 -12.67
C LEU A 122 5.00 -4.52 -11.68
N LEU A 123 6.12 -5.18 -11.42
CA LEU A 123 6.22 -6.27 -10.45
C LEU A 123 5.98 -5.77 -9.01
N ALA A 124 6.52 -4.61 -8.66
CA ALA A 124 6.30 -4.00 -7.35
C ALA A 124 4.84 -3.59 -7.17
N ALA A 125 4.18 -3.06 -8.20
CA ALA A 125 2.76 -2.75 -8.16
C ALA A 125 1.90 -4.02 -7.96
N LEU A 126 2.24 -5.10 -8.67
CA LEU A 126 1.58 -6.40 -8.52
C LEU A 126 1.78 -6.97 -7.11
N GLY A 127 3.03 -7.03 -6.64
CA GLY A 127 3.35 -7.55 -5.32
C GLY A 127 2.79 -6.72 -4.18
N ASN A 128 2.67 -5.39 -4.35
CA ASN A 128 2.01 -4.54 -3.36
C ASN A 128 0.52 -4.89 -3.19
N ARG A 129 -0.18 -5.21 -4.28
CA ARG A 129 -1.57 -5.67 -4.23
C ARG A 129 -1.67 -7.04 -3.56
N LEU A 130 -0.78 -7.97 -3.91
CA LEU A 130 -0.74 -9.30 -3.31
C LEU A 130 -0.45 -9.27 -1.81
N LEU A 131 0.56 -8.50 -1.39
CA LEU A 131 0.88 -8.33 0.02
C LEU A 131 -0.30 -7.75 0.80
N GLY A 132 -0.99 -6.75 0.24
CA GLY A 132 -2.21 -6.19 0.85
C GLY A 132 -3.34 -7.22 0.96
N LEU A 133 -3.55 -8.02 -0.08
CA LEU A 133 -4.53 -9.10 -0.09
C LEU A 133 -4.23 -10.14 0.99
N PHE A 134 -3.03 -10.73 0.97
CA PHE A 134 -2.62 -11.78 1.92
C PHE A 134 -2.58 -11.29 3.37
N ALA A 135 -2.15 -10.05 3.61
CA ALA A 135 -2.17 -9.45 4.95
C ALA A 135 -3.59 -9.20 5.45
N SER A 136 -4.46 -8.66 4.59
CA SER A 136 -5.84 -8.36 4.99
C SER A 136 -6.65 -9.62 5.26
N GLU A 137 -6.50 -10.67 4.45
CA GLU A 137 -7.21 -11.93 4.66
C GLU A 137 -6.73 -12.65 5.91
N SER A 138 -5.40 -12.72 6.14
CA SER A 138 -4.85 -13.41 7.31
C SER A 138 -5.23 -12.71 8.60
N LEU A 139 -5.20 -11.37 8.62
CA LEU A 139 -5.63 -10.58 9.77
C LEU A 139 -7.13 -10.64 9.99
N SER A 140 -7.96 -10.58 8.93
CA SER A 140 -9.41 -10.68 9.07
C SER A 140 -9.85 -12.07 9.51
N ALA A 141 -9.16 -13.13 9.08
CA ALA A 141 -9.42 -14.49 9.52
C ALA A 141 -8.97 -14.71 10.97
N LYS A 142 -7.82 -14.13 11.35
CA LYS A 142 -7.28 -14.24 12.71
C LYS A 142 -8.08 -13.43 13.73
N TYR A 143 -8.55 -12.23 13.36
CA TYR A 143 -9.30 -11.31 14.21
C TYR A 143 -10.64 -10.91 13.57
N PRO A 144 -11.70 -11.73 13.70
CA PRO A 144 -12.98 -11.46 13.01
C PRO A 144 -13.70 -10.17 13.44
N HIS A 145 -13.41 -9.68 14.65
CA HIS A 145 -14.07 -8.53 15.25
C HIS A 145 -13.23 -7.24 15.21
N ILE A 146 -12.12 -7.23 14.47
CA ILE A 146 -11.28 -6.04 14.35
C ILE A 146 -12.01 -4.95 13.52
N PRO A 147 -12.06 -3.69 14.00
CA PRO A 147 -12.57 -2.58 13.21
C PRO A 147 -11.78 -2.36 11.91
N SER A 148 -12.44 -1.96 10.84
CA SER A 148 -11.88 -1.72 9.50
C SER A 148 -10.71 -0.74 9.50
N ALA A 149 -10.83 0.36 10.26
CA ALA A 149 -9.77 1.35 10.40
C ALA A 149 -8.53 0.77 11.11
N ALA A 150 -8.73 -0.09 12.11
CA ALA A 150 -7.65 -0.77 12.80
C ALA A 150 -7.03 -1.88 11.93
N LEU A 151 -7.84 -2.59 11.15
CA LEU A 151 -7.40 -3.58 10.18
C LEU A 151 -6.47 -2.94 9.13
N ALA A 152 -6.85 -1.82 8.54
CA ALA A 152 -6.04 -1.12 7.54
C ALA A 152 -4.67 -0.67 8.12
N GLN A 153 -4.65 -0.21 9.37
CA GLN A 153 -3.41 0.13 10.06
C GLN A 153 -2.58 -1.10 10.40
N ALA A 154 -3.21 -2.21 10.80
CA ALA A 154 -2.53 -3.48 11.05
C ALA A 154 -1.87 -4.02 9.77
N VAL A 155 -2.59 -4.01 8.64
CA VAL A 155 -2.03 -4.38 7.32
C VAL A 155 -0.82 -3.51 6.99
N THR A 156 -0.92 -2.20 7.19
CA THR A 156 0.19 -1.27 6.97
C THR A 156 1.35 -1.53 7.93
N TYR A 157 1.11 -2.03 9.14
CA TYR A 157 2.18 -2.35 10.08
C TYR A 157 2.95 -3.61 9.66
N TYR A 158 2.28 -4.64 9.14
CA TYR A 158 2.94 -5.85 8.61
C TYR A 158 3.63 -5.60 7.26
N VAL A 159 2.96 -4.95 6.32
CA VAL A 159 3.38 -4.79 4.90
C VAL A 159 3.97 -3.40 4.61
N GLY A 160 4.10 -2.55 5.62
CA GLY A 160 4.63 -1.20 5.45
C GLY A 160 6.09 -1.16 4.98
N PRO A 161 6.54 -0.02 4.43
CA PRO A 161 7.90 0.10 3.89
C PRO A 161 8.98 -0.22 4.93
N ALA A 162 8.80 0.21 6.19
CA ALA A 162 9.74 -0.10 7.27
C ALA A 162 9.85 -1.61 7.56
N SER A 163 8.72 -2.32 7.55
CA SER A 163 8.67 -3.77 7.76
C SER A 163 9.29 -4.51 6.58
N LEU A 164 9.00 -4.07 5.35
CA LEU A 164 9.59 -4.63 4.13
C LEU A 164 11.10 -4.37 4.04
N VAL A 165 11.61 -3.27 4.56
CA VAL A 165 13.07 -3.04 4.67
C VAL A 165 13.72 -4.08 5.57
N ALA A 166 13.08 -4.44 6.69
CA ALA A 166 13.58 -5.50 7.56
C ALA A 166 13.55 -6.87 6.85
N VAL A 167 12.48 -7.18 6.11
CA VAL A 167 12.41 -8.40 5.27
C VAL A 167 13.52 -8.40 4.20
N GLY A 168 13.72 -7.28 3.51
CA GLY A 168 14.75 -7.14 2.49
C GLY A 168 16.16 -7.36 3.05
N ARG A 169 16.43 -6.92 4.28
CA ARG A 169 17.70 -7.17 4.96
C ARG A 169 17.90 -8.64 5.31
N GLU A 170 16.85 -9.35 5.73
CA GLU A 170 16.89 -10.80 5.99
C GLU A 170 17.14 -11.60 4.71
N ILE A 171 16.53 -11.20 3.59
CA ILE A 171 16.78 -11.78 2.26
C ILE A 171 18.20 -11.47 1.76
N GLY A 172 18.88 -10.47 2.33
CA GLY A 172 20.26 -10.09 2.02
C GLY A 172 20.39 -9.00 0.98
N ILE A 173 19.50 -8.01 1.01
CA ILE A 173 19.48 -6.88 0.10
C ILE A 173 19.64 -5.58 0.89
N ALA A 174 20.40 -4.66 0.32
CA ALA A 174 20.62 -3.33 0.89
C ALA A 174 20.42 -2.24 -0.17
N ALA A 175 19.97 -1.06 0.23
CA ALA A 175 20.05 0.09 -0.68
C ALA A 175 21.51 0.47 -0.88
N HIS A 176 21.86 0.86 -2.10
CA HIS A 176 23.16 1.45 -2.44
C HIS A 176 23.26 2.89 -1.88
N ALA A 177 23.04 3.07 -0.58
CA ALA A 177 23.15 4.37 0.07
C ALA A 177 24.62 4.64 0.37
N ASP A 178 25.33 5.32 -0.55
CA ASP A 178 26.65 5.93 -0.32
C ASP A 178 27.61 5.02 0.47
N HIS A 179 27.59 3.72 0.14
CA HIS A 179 28.30 2.70 0.90
C HIS A 179 29.81 2.90 0.81
N GLU A 180 30.35 3.65 -0.15
CA GLU A 180 31.79 3.97 -0.14
C GLU A 180 32.21 4.69 1.16
N LYS A 181 31.37 5.56 1.73
CA LYS A 181 31.71 6.31 2.95
C LYS A 181 31.37 5.56 4.25
N ARG A 182 30.46 4.58 4.22
CA ARG A 182 30.01 3.82 5.42
C ARG A 182 30.45 2.35 5.44
N ALA A 183 30.68 1.71 4.30
CA ALA A 183 31.14 0.32 4.19
C ALA A 183 32.63 0.18 4.52
N ALA A 184 33.46 1.19 4.18
CA ALA A 184 34.86 1.24 4.62
C ALA A 184 35.00 1.22 6.15
N ALA A 185 33.99 1.68 6.89
CA ALA A 185 33.97 1.70 8.35
C ALA A 185 33.46 0.40 9.01
N ARG A 186 32.94 -0.57 8.23
CA ARG A 186 32.42 -1.84 8.76
C ARG A 186 32.90 -3.01 7.91
N ALA A 187 34.15 -3.42 8.15
CA ALA A 187 34.77 -4.61 7.53
C ALA A 187 33.99 -5.92 7.78
N ASN A 188 33.02 -5.94 8.70
CA ASN A 188 32.14 -7.08 9.00
C ASN A 188 30.68 -6.89 8.53
N ALA A 189 30.39 -5.94 7.64
CA ALA A 189 29.05 -5.80 7.09
C ALA A 189 28.73 -7.03 6.21
N VAL A 190 27.69 -7.77 6.59
CA VAL A 190 27.12 -8.89 5.82
C VAL A 190 27.02 -8.46 4.34
N LEU A 191 27.56 -9.29 3.43
CA LEU A 191 27.48 -9.09 1.98
C LEU A 191 26.02 -9.10 1.53
N ALA A 192 25.36 -7.95 1.63
CA ALA A 192 24.06 -7.72 1.06
C ALA A 192 24.24 -7.23 -0.38
N THR A 193 23.43 -7.73 -1.30
CA THR A 193 23.44 -7.24 -2.68
C THR A 193 22.85 -5.83 -2.72
N PRO A 194 23.57 -4.84 -3.28
CA PRO A 194 23.07 -3.48 -3.35
C PRO A 194 21.91 -3.41 -4.36
N ILE A 195 20.86 -2.64 -4.08
CA ILE A 195 19.78 -2.36 -5.05
C ILE A 195 20.26 -1.24 -5.98
N ARG A 196 19.91 -1.32 -7.27
CA ARG A 196 20.10 -0.21 -8.21
C ARG A 196 19.04 0.84 -7.95
N TRP A 197 19.35 1.76 -7.05
CA TRP A 197 18.50 2.87 -6.65
C TRP A 197 19.37 4.13 -6.48
N LYS A 198 18.90 5.25 -7.02
CA LYS A 198 19.49 6.58 -6.78
C LYS A 198 18.42 7.54 -6.26
N ARG A 199 18.82 8.48 -5.39
CA ARG A 199 17.92 9.49 -4.79
C ARG A 199 17.65 10.64 -5.76
N ASN A 200 16.40 10.87 -6.16
CA ASN A 200 16.00 11.89 -7.14
C ASN A 200 15.93 13.33 -6.58
N ASN A 201 16.91 13.76 -5.79
CA ASN A 201 16.88 15.09 -5.17
C ASN A 201 17.20 16.23 -6.16
N GLU A 202 17.78 15.93 -7.32
CA GLU A 202 18.40 16.94 -8.20
C GLU A 202 17.72 17.08 -9.56
N ILE A 203 16.75 16.21 -9.89
CA ILE A 203 15.96 16.37 -11.11
C ILE A 203 14.93 17.48 -10.84
N LYS A 204 15.40 18.73 -10.82
CA LYS A 204 14.55 19.88 -11.09
C LYS A 204 14.17 19.74 -12.56
N LEU A 205 13.03 19.10 -12.83
CA LEU A 205 12.38 19.27 -14.12
C LEU A 205 12.29 20.77 -14.34
N PHE A 206 12.97 21.28 -15.38
CA PHE A 206 13.01 22.69 -15.69
C PHE A 206 11.61 23.14 -16.09
N GLY A 207 10.84 23.54 -15.09
CA GLY A 207 9.51 24.09 -15.18
C GLY A 207 9.28 24.85 -13.89
N GLU A 208 9.00 26.14 -14.00
CA GLU A 208 8.66 26.99 -12.87
C GLU A 208 7.42 26.40 -12.16
N GLU A 209 7.66 25.62 -11.10
CA GLU A 209 6.59 25.00 -10.31
C GLU A 209 5.84 26.16 -9.66
N GLN A 210 4.75 26.61 -10.29
CA GLN A 210 3.96 27.75 -9.83
C GLN A 210 3.53 27.48 -8.40
N THR A 211 4.15 28.19 -7.44
CA THR A 211 3.79 28.03 -6.04
C THR A 211 2.34 28.49 -5.87
N PRO A 212 1.44 27.62 -5.39
CA PRO A 212 0.05 28.00 -5.24
C PRO A 212 -0.07 29.18 -4.26
N THR A 213 -0.74 30.24 -4.69
CA THR A 213 -0.96 31.45 -3.90
C THR A 213 -1.84 31.18 -2.68
N ASP A 214 -2.80 30.26 -2.80
CA ASP A 214 -3.79 29.92 -1.77
C ASP A 214 -3.22 29.11 -0.59
N GLN A 215 -3.71 29.38 0.63
CA GLN A 215 -3.29 28.65 1.84
C GLN A 215 -3.56 27.15 1.74
N ALA A 216 -4.70 26.75 1.18
CA ALA A 216 -5.05 25.35 0.95
C ALA A 216 -4.08 24.68 -0.04
N GLY A 217 -3.74 25.38 -1.12
CA GLY A 217 -2.77 24.91 -2.11
C GLY A 217 -1.36 24.74 -1.54
N ARG A 218 -0.91 25.65 -0.65
CA ARG A 218 0.38 25.51 0.05
C ARG A 218 0.43 24.27 0.95
N LEU A 219 -0.65 23.99 1.68
CA LEU A 219 -0.75 22.78 2.52
C LEU A 219 -0.71 21.51 1.67
N GLN A 220 -1.38 21.50 0.52
CA GLN A 220 -1.35 20.38 -0.43
C GLN A 220 0.04 20.21 -1.06
N ALA A 221 0.68 21.30 -1.49
CA ALA A 221 2.03 21.28 -2.04
C ALA A 221 3.04 20.71 -1.03
N ARG A 222 2.96 21.17 0.24
CA ARG A 222 3.80 20.63 1.32
C ARG A 222 3.55 19.13 1.55
N ARG A 223 2.28 18.69 1.56
CA ARG A 223 1.92 17.27 1.71
C ARG A 223 2.46 16.44 0.54
N ASN A 224 2.36 16.95 -0.69
CA ASN A 224 2.86 16.30 -1.89
C ASN A 224 4.39 16.23 -1.88
N GLU A 225 5.07 17.27 -1.41
CA GLU A 225 6.53 17.28 -1.26
C GLU A 225 6.99 16.27 -0.19
N GLU A 226 6.32 16.22 0.96
CA GLU A 226 6.55 15.20 1.98
C GLU A 226 6.34 13.78 1.42
N ARG A 227 5.30 13.57 0.60
CA ARG A 227 5.05 12.30 -0.09
C ARG A 227 6.14 11.97 -1.11
N LYS A 228 6.57 12.93 -1.95
CA LYS A 228 7.68 12.77 -2.89
C LYS A 228 8.97 12.41 -2.16
N ARG A 229 9.28 13.06 -1.03
CA ARG A 229 10.47 12.76 -0.20
C ARG A 229 10.43 11.35 0.37
N ARG A 230 9.28 10.89 0.87
CA ARG A 230 9.10 9.51 1.36
C ARG A 230 9.24 8.48 0.23
N MET A 231 8.64 8.76 -0.92
CA MET A 231 8.74 7.91 -2.12
C MET A 231 10.18 7.84 -2.64
N ASN A 232 10.93 8.93 -2.53
CA ASN A 232 12.34 9.01 -2.89
C ASN A 232 13.26 8.64 -1.71
N SER A 233 12.76 7.89 -0.72
CA SER A 233 13.58 7.33 0.36
C SER A 233 14.26 6.04 -0.11
N TRP A 234 15.45 5.77 0.43
CA TRP A 234 16.14 4.50 0.19
C TRP A 234 15.33 3.31 0.75
N GLU A 235 14.56 3.56 1.82
CA GLU A 235 13.64 2.59 2.42
C GLU A 235 12.59 2.14 1.41
N GLU A 236 12.06 3.09 0.63
CA GLU A 236 11.09 2.79 -0.41
C GLU A 236 11.72 2.02 -1.57
N GLY A 237 12.99 2.30 -1.92
CA GLY A 237 13.74 1.51 -2.88
C GLY A 237 13.85 0.03 -2.48
N VAL A 238 14.17 -0.24 -1.21
CA VAL A 238 14.21 -1.62 -0.66
C VAL A 238 12.82 -2.24 -0.60
N ALA A 239 11.83 -1.50 -0.11
CA ALA A 239 10.46 -1.98 -0.03
C ALA A 239 9.89 -2.32 -1.42
N SER A 240 10.21 -1.51 -2.43
CA SER A 240 9.83 -1.74 -3.84
C SER A 240 10.45 -3.03 -4.39
N ALA A 241 11.74 -3.29 -4.11
CA ALA A 241 12.39 -4.54 -4.52
C ALA A 241 11.74 -5.79 -3.86
N VAL A 242 11.41 -5.71 -2.56
CA VAL A 242 10.72 -6.82 -1.87
C VAL A 242 9.32 -7.05 -2.42
N ARG A 243 8.56 -5.98 -2.73
CA ARG A 243 7.27 -6.10 -3.43
C ARG A 243 7.47 -6.76 -4.80
N ALA A 244 8.49 -6.36 -5.56
CA ALA A 244 8.78 -6.95 -6.86
C ALA A 244 9.07 -8.46 -6.77
N PHE A 245 9.74 -8.93 -5.71
CA PHE A 245 9.95 -10.37 -5.50
C PHE A 245 8.66 -11.15 -5.29
N VAL A 246 7.73 -10.62 -4.50
CA VAL A 246 6.41 -11.25 -4.33
C VAL A 246 5.71 -11.33 -5.68
N GLY A 247 5.84 -10.28 -6.51
CA GLY A 247 5.30 -10.30 -7.87
C GLY A 247 5.98 -11.32 -8.79
N LEU A 248 7.30 -11.48 -8.69
CA LEU A 248 8.06 -12.47 -9.45
C LEU A 248 7.69 -13.90 -9.04
N ILE A 249 7.61 -14.19 -7.74
CA ILE A 249 7.19 -15.51 -7.23
C ILE A 249 5.78 -15.82 -7.70
N TYR A 250 4.88 -14.85 -7.70
CA TYR A 250 3.52 -15.02 -8.22
C TYR A 250 3.51 -15.35 -9.72
N GLN A 251 4.36 -14.69 -10.51
CA GLN A 251 4.44 -14.95 -11.95
C GLN A 251 4.93 -16.37 -12.26
N GLU A 252 5.94 -16.85 -11.53
CA GLU A 252 6.58 -18.15 -11.80
C GLU A 252 5.87 -19.32 -11.14
N ASN A 253 5.52 -19.19 -9.85
CA ASN A 253 5.01 -20.29 -9.02
C ASN A 253 3.51 -20.15 -8.69
N GLY A 254 2.87 -19.05 -9.09
CA GLY A 254 1.44 -18.81 -8.86
C GLY A 254 1.09 -18.27 -7.46
N LEU A 255 -0.23 -18.24 -7.18
CA LEU A 255 -0.77 -17.56 -5.98
C LEU A 255 -0.34 -18.22 -4.67
N HIS A 256 -0.37 -19.56 -4.59
CA HIS A 256 -0.10 -20.28 -3.33
C HIS A 256 1.34 -20.15 -2.87
N ALA A 257 2.30 -20.23 -3.80
CA ALA A 257 3.71 -20.04 -3.48
C ALA A 257 3.98 -18.60 -3.01
N ALA A 258 3.35 -17.61 -3.63
CA ALA A 258 3.45 -16.22 -3.19
C ALA A 258 2.85 -16.03 -1.79
N ARG A 259 1.71 -16.67 -1.50
CA ARG A 259 1.09 -16.65 -0.17
C ARG A 259 1.98 -17.31 0.88
N GLU A 260 2.48 -18.51 0.61
CA GLU A 260 3.38 -19.23 1.52
C GLU A 260 4.64 -18.41 1.84
N PHE A 261 5.23 -17.80 0.81
CA PHE A 261 6.36 -16.89 0.98
C PHE A 261 6.04 -15.71 1.92
N VAL A 262 4.89 -15.05 1.72
CA VAL A 262 4.46 -13.92 2.56
C VAL A 262 4.11 -14.37 3.98
N GLU A 263 3.45 -15.52 4.14
CA GLU A 263 3.16 -16.08 5.45
C GLU A 263 4.44 -16.37 6.23
N GLN A 264 5.43 -16.99 5.60
CA GLN A 264 6.70 -17.36 6.23
C GLN A 264 7.59 -16.15 6.59
N ASN A 265 7.67 -15.15 5.71
CA ASN A 265 8.61 -14.03 5.88
C ASN A 265 8.00 -12.77 6.53
N VAL A 266 6.69 -12.55 6.35
CA VAL A 266 5.99 -11.34 6.82
C VAL A 266 5.07 -11.64 8.00
N MET A 267 4.23 -12.67 7.91
CA MET A 267 3.18 -12.93 8.93
C MET A 267 3.68 -13.65 10.19
N THR A 268 4.86 -14.27 10.14
CA THR A 268 5.52 -14.87 11.32
C THR A 268 6.00 -13.84 12.34
N ARG A 269 6.10 -12.57 11.95
CA ARG A 269 6.60 -11.48 12.80
C ARG A 269 5.61 -11.16 13.91
N HIS A 270 6.11 -11.02 15.13
CA HIS A 270 5.29 -10.63 16.27
C HIS A 270 5.05 -9.11 16.25
N VAL A 271 3.82 -8.72 16.00
CA VAL A 271 3.36 -7.32 16.00
C VAL A 271 2.42 -7.09 17.17
N ASP A 272 2.71 -6.07 17.98
CA ASP A 272 1.75 -5.60 18.98
C ASP A 272 0.67 -4.73 18.32
N LEU A 273 -0.53 -5.30 18.20
CA LEU A 273 -1.70 -4.62 17.63
C LEU A 273 -2.37 -3.66 18.62
N THR A 274 -2.06 -3.74 19.92
CA THR A 274 -2.74 -2.93 20.93
C THR A 274 -2.46 -1.43 20.74
N GLY A 275 -1.25 -1.08 20.31
CA GLY A 275 -0.82 0.30 20.04
C GLY A 275 -1.51 0.97 18.85
N ILE A 276 -2.22 0.20 18.01
CA ILE A 276 -2.98 0.71 16.86
C ILE A 276 -4.25 1.43 17.34
N PHE A 277 -4.82 1.00 18.45
CA PHE A 277 -6.09 1.51 18.95
C PHE A 277 -5.91 2.81 19.73
N LYS A 278 -6.58 3.87 19.25
CA LYS A 278 -6.63 5.17 19.94
C LYS A 278 -8.07 5.46 20.34
N PHE A 279 -8.36 5.30 21.62
CA PHE A 279 -9.69 5.51 22.19
C PHE A 279 -9.85 6.93 22.73
N ARG A 280 -10.96 7.59 22.41
CA ARG A 280 -11.33 8.88 23.03
C ARG A 280 -12.24 8.67 24.25
N ASN A 281 -13.33 7.93 24.07
CA ASN A 281 -14.33 7.65 25.10
C ASN A 281 -14.61 6.14 25.19
N PRO A 282 -13.71 5.34 25.79
CA PRO A 282 -13.78 3.88 25.71
C PRO A 282 -15.01 3.29 26.42
N LYS A 283 -15.46 3.84 27.56
CA LYS A 283 -16.64 3.33 28.27
C LYS A 283 -17.92 3.42 27.44
N TYR A 284 -18.11 4.54 26.73
CA TYR A 284 -19.26 4.74 25.85
C TYR A 284 -19.18 3.84 24.60
N MET A 285 -17.98 3.68 24.03
CA MET A 285 -17.79 2.76 22.92
C MET A 285 -18.06 1.31 23.34
N LEU A 286 -17.65 0.94 24.55
CA LEU A 286 -17.87 -0.40 25.11
C LEU A 286 -19.36 -0.68 25.33
N SER A 287 -20.15 0.27 25.83
CA SER A 287 -21.61 0.07 25.98
C SER A 287 -22.27 -0.19 24.64
N HIS A 288 -21.92 0.58 23.60
CA HIS A 288 -22.43 0.36 22.24
C HIS A 288 -22.00 -0.99 21.67
N ALA A 289 -20.73 -1.36 21.82
CA ALA A 289 -20.23 -2.66 21.37
C ALA A 289 -20.99 -3.80 22.05
N VAL A 290 -21.15 -3.76 23.37
CA VAL A 290 -21.89 -4.77 24.13
C VAL A 290 -23.35 -4.85 23.70
N THR A 291 -24.05 -3.71 23.61
CA THR A 291 -25.45 -3.67 23.16
C THR A 291 -25.57 -4.34 21.80
N LYS A 292 -24.68 -4.00 20.87
CA LYS A 292 -24.67 -4.61 19.54
C LYS A 292 -24.39 -6.12 19.56
N HIS A 293 -23.42 -6.59 20.33
CA HIS A 293 -23.17 -8.03 20.43
C HIS A 293 -24.37 -8.79 21.01
N LEU A 294 -25.12 -8.18 21.93
CA LEU A 294 -26.35 -8.74 22.45
C LEU A 294 -27.47 -8.74 21.39
N THR A 295 -27.57 -7.68 20.57
CA THR A 295 -28.54 -7.63 19.47
C THR A 295 -28.25 -8.69 18.41
N ASP A 296 -26.98 -8.85 18.05
CA ASP A 296 -26.53 -9.83 17.05
C ASP A 296 -26.76 -11.27 17.54
N ALA A 297 -26.71 -11.48 18.86
CA ALA A 297 -27.05 -12.75 19.51
C ALA A 297 -28.56 -12.99 19.68
N GLY A 298 -29.42 -12.03 19.28
CA GLY A 298 -30.87 -12.14 19.40
C GLY A 298 -31.42 -11.94 20.82
N VAL A 299 -30.63 -11.35 21.73
CA VAL A 299 -31.08 -11.04 23.10
C VAL A 299 -31.97 -9.79 23.06
N PRO A 300 -33.18 -9.83 23.66
CA PRO A 300 -34.08 -8.67 23.66
C PRO A 300 -33.43 -7.48 24.41
N LEU A 301 -33.42 -6.30 23.79
CA LEU A 301 -32.86 -5.11 24.41
C LEU A 301 -33.79 -4.63 25.53
N THR A 302 -33.28 -4.67 26.75
CA THR A 302 -33.84 -3.94 27.89
C THR A 302 -33.13 -2.58 28.02
N PRO A 303 -33.71 -1.57 28.68
CA PRO A 303 -33.01 -0.30 28.94
C PRO A 303 -31.71 -0.47 29.75
N GLU A 304 -31.60 -1.58 30.49
CA GLU A 304 -30.39 -1.96 31.24
C GLU A 304 -29.37 -2.73 30.39
N SER A 305 -29.74 -3.15 29.17
CA SER A 305 -28.86 -3.88 28.25
C SER A 305 -27.79 -2.94 27.69
N GLY A 306 -26.53 -3.19 28.05
CA GLY A 306 -25.39 -2.34 27.69
C GLY A 306 -25.00 -1.32 28.77
N ARG A 307 -25.71 -1.27 29.90
CA ARG A 307 -25.26 -0.52 31.07
C ARG A 307 -24.06 -1.24 31.70
N ILE A 308 -22.98 -0.49 31.89
CA ILE A 308 -21.72 -1.00 32.44
C ILE A 308 -21.48 -0.38 33.81
N GLU A 309 -21.40 -1.25 34.82
CA GLU A 309 -21.11 -0.88 36.19
C GLU A 309 -19.60 -0.96 36.46
N SER A 310 -19.00 0.15 36.89
CA SER A 310 -17.62 0.15 37.40
C SER A 310 -17.62 -0.14 38.89
N ARG A 311 -16.90 -1.19 39.31
CA ARG A 311 -16.76 -1.60 40.71
C ARG A 311 -15.28 -1.55 41.11
N LEU A 312 -14.99 -0.96 42.28
CA LEU A 312 -13.65 -0.97 42.84
C LEU A 312 -13.35 -2.38 43.39
N LEU A 313 -12.34 -3.04 42.84
CA LEU A 313 -11.93 -4.38 43.28
C LEU A 313 -10.88 -4.30 44.40
N ALA A 314 -9.91 -3.41 44.23
CA ALA A 314 -8.86 -3.18 45.21
C ALA A 314 -8.38 -1.72 45.14
N SER A 315 -7.97 -1.18 46.27
CA SER A 315 -7.28 0.10 46.36
C SER A 315 -6.12 0.00 47.34
N THR A 316 -5.01 0.64 47.01
CA THR A 316 -3.85 0.77 47.90
C THR A 316 -3.28 2.17 47.81
N GLY A 317 -2.73 2.66 48.92
CA GLY A 317 -2.06 3.96 48.98
C GLY A 317 -2.95 5.15 48.64
N VAL A 318 -4.26 5.11 48.91
CA VAL A 318 -5.25 6.14 48.50
C VAL A 318 -4.81 7.56 48.90
N ASN A 319 -4.21 7.71 50.08
CA ASN A 319 -3.71 8.99 50.61
C ASN A 319 -2.20 9.18 50.41
N THR A 320 -1.60 8.52 49.43
CA THR A 320 -0.17 8.66 49.11
C THR A 320 0.02 9.37 47.78
N GLN A 321 1.26 9.76 47.46
CA GLN A 321 1.61 10.37 46.17
C GLN A 321 1.40 9.41 44.99
N ALA A 322 1.40 8.11 45.23
CA ALA A 322 1.21 7.07 44.22
C ALA A 322 0.09 6.10 44.61
N PRO A 323 -1.17 6.56 44.62
CA PRO A 323 -2.30 5.67 44.85
C PRO A 323 -2.42 4.68 43.69
N LEU A 324 -2.95 3.49 43.96
CA LEU A 324 -3.25 2.49 42.94
C LEU A 324 -4.66 1.97 43.15
N PHE A 325 -5.47 2.10 42.10
CA PHE A 325 -6.84 1.60 42.06
C PHE A 325 -6.93 0.50 41.02
N ASN A 326 -7.54 -0.62 41.38
CA ASN A 326 -7.95 -1.68 40.46
C ASN A 326 -9.47 -1.68 40.35
N ILE A 327 -9.99 -1.39 39.16
CA ILE A 327 -11.42 -1.31 38.88
C ILE A 327 -11.80 -2.40 37.89
N GLY A 328 -12.89 -3.11 38.21
CA GLY A 328 -13.53 -4.06 37.32
C GLY A 328 -14.76 -3.43 36.66
N LEU A 329 -14.97 -3.74 35.38
CA LEU A 329 -16.22 -3.43 34.67
C LEU A 329 -17.10 -4.67 34.64
N PHE A 330 -18.34 -4.49 35.06
CA PHE A 330 -19.34 -5.56 35.15
C PHE A 330 -20.56 -5.20 34.31
N LEU A 331 -21.16 -6.22 33.70
CA LEU A 331 -22.51 -6.14 33.19
C LEU A 331 -23.50 -6.22 34.35
N THR A 332 -24.75 -5.82 34.09
CA THR A 332 -25.85 -5.87 35.08
C THR A 332 -26.16 -7.27 35.59
N ASN A 333 -25.85 -8.31 34.79
CA ASN A 333 -25.96 -9.72 35.18
C ASN A 333 -24.81 -10.20 36.10
N GLY A 334 -23.85 -9.34 36.44
CA GLY A 334 -22.70 -9.67 37.29
C GLY A 334 -21.50 -10.26 36.56
N ILE A 335 -21.54 -10.41 35.22
CA ILE A 335 -20.38 -10.89 34.45
C ILE A 335 -19.32 -9.79 34.39
N LYS A 336 -18.07 -10.14 34.76
CA LYS A 336 -16.91 -9.26 34.65
C LYS A 336 -16.44 -9.21 33.19
N LEU A 337 -16.42 -8.02 32.60
CA LEU A 337 -15.91 -7.80 31.24
C LEU A 337 -14.39 -7.68 31.24
N ALA A 338 -13.85 -6.81 32.08
CA ALA A 338 -12.42 -6.55 32.18
C ALA A 338 -12.06 -5.89 33.51
N GLU A 339 -10.77 -5.79 33.76
CA GLU A 339 -10.19 -5.00 34.83
C GLU A 339 -9.15 -4.03 34.30
N GLY A 340 -8.90 -2.98 35.06
CA GLY A 340 -7.91 -1.97 34.74
C GLY A 340 -7.38 -1.32 36.00
N HIS A 341 -6.08 -1.05 36.00
CA HIS A 341 -5.40 -0.41 37.11
C HIS A 341 -4.85 0.97 36.72
N GLY A 342 -4.86 1.90 37.66
CA GLY A 342 -4.37 3.25 37.42
C GLY A 342 -4.15 4.04 38.70
N SER A 343 -3.45 5.17 38.59
CA SER A 343 -3.20 6.06 39.73
C SER A 343 -4.41 6.90 40.14
N SER A 344 -5.50 6.84 39.38
CA SER A 344 -6.77 7.50 39.69
C SER A 344 -7.90 6.56 39.34
N MET A 345 -9.02 6.65 40.07
CA MET A 345 -10.23 5.88 39.75
C MET A 345 -10.67 6.07 38.29
N LYS A 346 -10.66 7.30 37.78
CA LYS A 346 -11.02 7.58 36.37
C LYS A 346 -10.04 6.95 35.38
N MET A 347 -8.74 6.92 35.72
CA MET A 347 -7.71 6.29 34.88
C MET A 347 -7.84 4.76 34.87
N ALA A 348 -8.08 4.17 36.04
CA ALA A 348 -8.31 2.73 36.18
C ALA A 348 -9.57 2.30 35.41
N GLU A 349 -10.66 3.07 35.53
CA GLU A 349 -11.91 2.85 34.77
C GLU A 349 -11.70 2.97 33.26
N HIS A 350 -10.99 4.02 32.81
CA HIS A 350 -10.66 4.19 31.40
C HIS A 350 -9.85 2.99 30.86
N ARG A 351 -8.83 2.55 31.61
CA ARG A 351 -8.01 1.39 31.24
C ARG A 351 -8.78 0.08 31.25
N ALA A 352 -9.69 -0.10 32.20
CA ALA A 352 -10.58 -1.26 32.23
C ALA A 352 -11.46 -1.31 30.98
N ALA A 353 -11.99 -0.15 30.56
CA ALA A 353 -12.80 -0.05 29.35
C ALA A 353 -11.97 -0.29 28.07
N THR A 354 -10.74 0.20 28.00
CA THR A 354 -9.85 -0.09 26.85
C THR A 354 -9.49 -1.56 26.80
N ASN A 355 -9.21 -2.20 27.95
CA ASN A 355 -8.89 -3.63 28.02
C ASN A 355 -10.08 -4.49 27.56
N ALA A 356 -11.31 -4.13 27.96
CA ALA A 356 -12.51 -4.80 27.49
C ALA A 356 -12.70 -4.69 25.96
N LEU A 357 -12.53 -3.48 25.39
CA LEU A 357 -12.63 -3.27 23.95
C LEU A 357 -11.53 -4.03 23.18
N LEU A 358 -10.30 -3.99 23.67
CA LEU A 358 -9.19 -4.73 23.07
C LEU A 358 -9.44 -6.25 23.13
N SER A 359 -9.92 -6.77 24.25
CA SER A 359 -10.27 -8.19 24.39
C SER A 359 -11.35 -8.63 23.41
N LEU A 360 -12.32 -7.76 23.14
CA LEU A 360 -13.43 -8.03 22.23
C LEU A 360 -12.98 -7.96 20.76
N TRP A 361 -12.22 -6.93 20.37
CA TRP A 361 -11.79 -6.75 18.98
C TRP A 361 -10.60 -7.63 18.57
N LEU A 362 -9.70 -7.93 19.50
CA LEU A 362 -8.54 -8.80 19.27
C LEU A 362 -8.83 -10.25 19.66
N MET A 363 -10.12 -10.64 19.70
CA MET A 363 -10.52 -12.03 19.84
C MET A 363 -9.97 -12.85 18.67
N ARG A 364 -9.17 -13.86 19.00
CA ARG A 364 -8.50 -14.72 18.03
C ARG A 364 -9.36 -15.91 17.65
N ALA A 365 -9.57 -16.13 16.35
CA ALA A 365 -10.32 -17.29 15.85
C ALA A 365 -9.46 -18.57 15.68
N ASP A 366 -8.13 -18.45 15.72
CA ASP A 366 -7.18 -19.55 15.53
C ASP A 366 -6.87 -20.34 16.83
N VAL A 367 -7.47 -19.94 17.95
CA VAL A 367 -7.32 -20.63 19.25
C VAL A 367 -8.05 -21.97 19.16
N GLY A 368 -7.30 -23.06 19.04
CA GLY A 368 -7.84 -24.43 18.94
C GLY A 368 -7.23 -25.32 17.84
N GLY A 369 -6.14 -24.90 17.19
CA GLY A 369 -5.41 -25.72 16.21
C GLY A 369 -6.13 -25.90 14.87
N LYS A 370 -7.26 -25.22 14.66
CA LYS A 370 -7.94 -25.18 13.37
C LYS A 370 -7.12 -24.31 12.41
N LYS A 371 -6.65 -24.90 11.30
CA LYS A 371 -6.12 -24.12 10.18
C LYS A 371 -7.23 -23.18 9.70
N LEU A 372 -6.97 -21.88 9.71
CA LEU A 372 -7.89 -20.89 9.18
C LEU A 372 -8.06 -21.16 7.67
N SER A 373 -9.28 -21.37 7.22
CA SER A 373 -9.57 -21.39 5.78
C SER A 373 -9.48 -19.95 5.28
N LEU A 374 -8.52 -19.68 4.41
CA LEU A 374 -8.35 -18.36 3.81
C LEU A 374 -9.14 -18.29 2.50
N PRO A 375 -9.70 -17.13 2.11
CA PRO A 375 -10.36 -16.99 0.82
C PRO A 375 -9.45 -17.38 -0.36
N THR A 376 -8.17 -17.02 -0.30
CA THR A 376 -7.20 -17.38 -1.35
C THR A 376 -6.84 -18.86 -1.40
N SER A 377 -7.16 -19.66 -0.37
CA SER A 377 -6.87 -21.10 -0.37
C SER A 377 -7.79 -21.90 -1.30
N ILE A 378 -8.79 -21.27 -1.91
CA ILE A 378 -9.75 -21.90 -2.83
C ILE A 378 -9.22 -21.99 -4.26
N HIS A 379 -8.31 -21.09 -4.63
CA HIS A 379 -7.72 -21.10 -5.97
C HIS A 379 -6.91 -22.38 -6.20
N ALA A 380 -6.79 -22.82 -7.46
CA ALA A 380 -5.97 -23.98 -7.79
C ALA A 380 -4.46 -23.71 -7.59
N GLU A 381 -3.70 -24.73 -7.19
CA GLU A 381 -2.23 -24.73 -7.21
C GLU A 381 -1.72 -24.86 -8.65
N ARG A 382 -1.85 -23.80 -9.45
CA ARG A 382 -1.27 -23.76 -10.80
C ARG A 382 -0.49 -22.47 -11.05
N PRO A 383 0.73 -22.56 -11.64
CA PRO A 383 1.38 -21.39 -12.21
C PRO A 383 0.54 -20.85 -13.37
N ILE A 384 0.58 -19.54 -13.60
CA ILE A 384 -0.14 -18.90 -14.72
C ILE A 384 0.61 -19.25 -16.01
N THR A 385 0.46 -20.48 -16.49
CA THR A 385 0.95 -20.87 -17.82
C THR A 385 0.12 -20.18 -18.89
N LYS A 386 0.69 -19.97 -20.08
CA LYS A 386 0.04 -19.31 -21.23
C LYS A 386 -1.24 -19.99 -21.73
N GLU A 387 -1.57 -21.16 -21.20
CA GLU A 387 -2.77 -21.91 -21.53
C GLU A 387 -3.94 -21.47 -20.64
N SER A 388 -5.11 -21.36 -21.27
CA SER A 388 -6.32 -20.69 -20.79
C SER A 388 -6.69 -20.91 -19.32
N LEU A 389 -7.03 -19.80 -18.64
CA LEU A 389 -7.78 -19.79 -17.37
C LEU A 389 -9.15 -20.45 -17.57
N ALA A 390 -9.26 -21.74 -17.29
CA ALA A 390 -10.55 -22.39 -17.07
C ALA A 390 -10.97 -22.13 -15.62
N ALA A 391 -12.14 -21.54 -15.41
CA ALA A 391 -12.71 -21.36 -14.07
C ALA A 391 -13.12 -22.72 -13.52
N ASP A 392 -12.54 -23.13 -12.39
CA ASP A 392 -12.89 -24.38 -11.74
C ASP A 392 -14.23 -24.26 -11.00
N PRO A 393 -15.12 -25.28 -11.04
CA PRO A 393 -16.40 -25.24 -10.35
C PRO A 393 -16.28 -25.17 -8.82
N ALA A 394 -15.09 -25.47 -8.26
CA ALA A 394 -14.79 -25.32 -6.84
C ALA A 394 -14.70 -23.85 -6.40
N GLU A 395 -14.32 -22.92 -7.30
CA GLU A 395 -14.28 -21.48 -7.01
C GLU A 395 -15.69 -20.90 -6.82
N ALA A 396 -16.73 -21.56 -7.33
CA ALA A 396 -18.13 -21.15 -7.19
C ALA A 396 -18.73 -21.46 -5.80
N ALA A 397 -18.05 -22.24 -4.95
CA ALA A 397 -18.58 -22.68 -3.66
C ALA A 397 -18.27 -21.73 -2.48
N PHE A 398 -17.50 -20.66 -2.69
CA PHE A 398 -17.16 -19.74 -1.59
C PHE A 398 -18.36 -18.87 -1.18
N GLN A 399 -18.81 -19.05 0.06
CA GLN A 399 -19.68 -18.11 0.73
C GLN A 399 -18.83 -17.20 1.61
N GLY A 400 -18.76 -15.91 1.25
CA GLY A 400 -18.06 -14.92 2.05
C GLY A 400 -18.69 -14.80 3.44
N SER A 401 -17.84 -14.73 4.48
CA SER A 401 -18.30 -14.28 5.80
C SER A 401 -18.77 -12.84 5.68
N SER A 402 -19.92 -12.51 6.28
CA SER A 402 -20.49 -11.16 6.28
C SER A 402 -19.68 -10.21 7.17
N ASN A 403 -18.46 -9.86 6.75
CA ASN A 403 -17.60 -8.94 7.48
C ASN A 403 -17.91 -7.51 6.99
N GLY A 404 -18.95 -6.88 7.53
CA GLY A 404 -19.23 -5.48 7.14
C GLY A 404 -20.46 -4.79 7.74
N GLY A 405 -21.44 -5.50 8.30
CA GLY A 405 -22.67 -4.87 8.77
C GLY A 405 -22.59 -4.11 10.10
N SER A 406 -21.40 -3.98 10.70
CA SER A 406 -21.30 -4.04 12.16
C SER A 406 -20.55 -2.86 12.84
N GLU A 407 -20.08 -1.87 12.09
CA GLU A 407 -19.32 -0.76 12.68
C GLU A 407 -20.20 0.39 13.16
N SER A 408 -20.25 0.62 14.48
CA SER A 408 -20.63 1.91 15.03
C SER A 408 -19.46 2.89 14.84
N LEU A 409 -19.52 3.69 13.77
CA LEU A 409 -18.51 4.70 13.36
C LEU A 409 -18.23 5.83 14.38
N GLN A 410 -18.88 5.82 15.55
CA GLN A 410 -18.70 6.86 16.56
C GLN A 410 -17.52 6.53 17.50
N GLY A 411 -16.34 7.10 17.21
CA GLY A 411 -15.28 7.26 18.23
C GLY A 411 -13.87 6.84 17.82
N LEU A 412 -13.70 6.08 16.74
CA LEU A 412 -12.39 5.81 16.15
C LEU A 412 -11.96 7.05 15.33
N SER A 413 -11.40 8.04 16.01
CA SER A 413 -10.78 9.20 15.37
C SER A 413 -9.44 8.79 14.74
N GLY A 414 -9.50 8.02 13.66
CA GLY A 414 -8.44 8.03 12.65
C GLY A 414 -8.67 9.24 11.77
N ARG A 415 -7.77 10.23 11.84
CA ARG A 415 -7.77 11.38 10.93
C ARG A 415 -7.48 10.86 9.52
N THR A 416 -8.49 10.38 8.81
CA THR A 416 -8.44 10.16 7.37
C THR A 416 -8.46 11.55 6.74
N THR A 417 -7.29 12.16 6.64
CA THR A 417 -7.09 13.34 5.80
C THR A 417 -7.25 12.89 4.35
N HIS A 418 -8.43 13.10 3.78
CA HIS A 418 -8.54 13.29 2.34
C HIS A 418 -7.79 14.56 1.94
#